data_AF-A0A6L4Z6P6-F1
#
_entry.id   AF-A0A6L4Z6P6-F1
#
_cell.length_a   1.000
_cell.length_b   1.000
_cell.length_c   1.000
_cell.angle_alpha   90.00
_cell.angle_beta   90.00
_cell.angle_gamma   90.00
#
_symmetry.space_group_name_H-M   'P 1'
#
loop_
_entity.id
_entity.type
_entity.pdbx_description
1 polymer ?
#
loop_
_entity_poly.entity_id
_entity_poly.type
_entity_poly.pdbx_seq_one_letter_code
_entity_poly.pdbx_strand_id
1 'polypeptide(L)'
;MKKLKLFISSVQNEFAKERAELASYFRQDTLLGTFFEPFIFEEVPANTHAPGKVYLAEVKDSDIYIGLLGASYGFEDEMGVSPTEREYDRAKTEHIPRWIFIKNIAGAERHPKEAELIRKIEQDVSRKKFSDVDSLKKEVYNSSVLYLKQIGKIESHDFDDSLHSTADIQSLDETKVKEFVIIAREKRNFPLKETASVEQVLKHLRMIRNGKIVNSALLAFAPDPQLYFPSATIKCAHFHGLQVQKPIPDYKEFGGTVFEVADEAVNFVLSKISLSTGTREKSNQVETIYEIPRAVISEAIINAVAHRDYYSKGSIQLSVFRDRIEVTNPGSLPPELDINDLKEPHSSYPHNPLLAGCMFLTGEIERYGTGTVEMFKLTKERGLKPPLITLDEGFKLTIWRPSADTEHDTEHDTEHDTEHDVSVEFSEIAELTHRLVLVLNGEMSRPQLMAILELKSRPHFVIYYLEPALKEDLIEMTLPDKSTSKNQKYRLTQKGLKLKKNLISKNN
;
A
#
# COMPACT_ATOMS: atom_id res chain seq x y z
N MET A 1 19.42 -27.78 23.38
CA MET A 1 18.01 -27.59 23.00
C MET A 1 17.76 -28.41 21.74
N LYS A 2 16.65 -29.14 21.64
CA LYS A 2 16.30 -29.86 20.39
C LYS A 2 16.04 -28.81 19.31
N LYS A 3 16.72 -28.91 18.17
CA LYS A 3 16.49 -28.04 17.01
C LYS A 3 15.18 -28.43 16.32
N LEU A 4 14.51 -27.45 15.73
CA LEU A 4 13.35 -27.64 14.89
C LEU A 4 13.80 -28.14 13.51
N LYS A 5 13.25 -29.27 13.07
CA LYS A 5 13.54 -29.85 11.77
C LYS A 5 12.80 -29.09 10.66
N LEU A 6 13.55 -28.58 9.69
CA LEU A 6 13.03 -27.90 8.51
C LEU A 6 13.12 -28.82 7.30
N PHE A 7 11.98 -29.21 6.73
CA PHE A 7 11.95 -29.95 5.48
C PHE A 7 11.90 -28.98 4.30
N ILE A 8 12.96 -28.92 3.47
CA ILE A 8 13.00 -28.00 2.31
C ILE A 8 12.68 -28.77 1.03
N SER A 9 11.44 -28.61 0.56
CA SER A 9 10.89 -29.22 -0.65
C SER A 9 10.94 -28.29 -1.86
N SER A 10 11.18 -28.88 -3.03
CA SER A 10 11.02 -28.22 -4.35
C SER A 10 11.35 -29.19 -5.48
N VAL A 11 11.03 -28.80 -6.72
CA VAL A 11 11.48 -29.54 -7.90
C VAL A 11 13.01 -29.62 -7.93
N GLN A 12 13.54 -30.84 -7.98
CA GLN A 12 14.96 -31.07 -7.73
C GLN A 12 15.88 -30.35 -8.71
N ASN A 13 15.63 -30.52 -10.01
CA ASN A 13 16.46 -29.95 -11.07
C ASN A 13 16.36 -28.41 -11.18
N GLU A 14 15.34 -27.79 -10.59
CA GLU A 14 15.14 -26.34 -10.67
C GLU A 14 15.79 -25.57 -9.52
N PHE A 15 15.77 -26.13 -8.31
CA PHE A 15 16.13 -25.42 -7.08
C PHE A 15 17.31 -26.04 -6.31
N ALA A 16 18.14 -26.88 -6.93
CA ALA A 16 19.27 -27.53 -6.26
C ALA A 16 20.24 -26.51 -5.62
N LYS A 17 20.53 -25.41 -6.32
CA LYS A 17 21.38 -24.33 -5.80
C LYS A 17 20.71 -23.64 -4.61
N GLU A 18 19.46 -23.22 -4.77
CA GLU A 18 18.70 -22.52 -3.74
C GLU A 18 18.56 -23.37 -2.46
N ARG A 19 18.29 -24.67 -2.58
CA ARG A 19 18.22 -25.60 -1.44
C ARG A 19 19.55 -25.71 -0.71
N ALA A 20 20.65 -25.92 -1.43
CA ALA A 20 21.98 -26.03 -0.84
C ALA A 20 22.40 -24.72 -0.12
N GLU A 21 22.13 -23.57 -0.75
CA GLU A 21 22.38 -22.25 -0.18
C GLU A 21 21.55 -21.97 1.07
N LEU A 22 20.26 -22.36 1.07
CA LEU A 22 19.40 -22.23 2.25
C LEU A 22 19.84 -23.16 3.38
N ALA A 23 20.14 -24.43 3.09
CA ALA A 23 20.60 -25.38 4.11
C ALA A 23 21.92 -24.91 4.74
N SER A 24 22.85 -24.40 3.93
CA SER A 24 24.08 -23.78 4.40
C SER A 24 23.80 -22.55 5.27
N TYR A 25 22.91 -21.67 4.83
CA TYR A 25 22.53 -20.45 5.56
C TYR A 25 21.94 -20.76 6.94
N PHE A 26 20.99 -21.70 7.02
CA PHE A 26 20.43 -22.16 8.30
C PHE A 26 21.48 -22.72 9.26
N ARG A 27 22.57 -23.32 8.76
CA ARG A 27 23.63 -23.90 9.59
C ARG A 27 24.67 -22.88 10.03
N GLN A 28 24.95 -21.89 9.19
CA GLN A 28 26.02 -20.90 9.41
C GLN A 28 25.55 -19.66 10.17
N ASP A 29 24.29 -19.25 10.02
CA ASP A 29 23.75 -18.11 10.74
C ASP A 29 23.63 -18.42 12.24
N THR A 30 24.11 -17.50 13.09
CA THR A 30 24.16 -17.68 14.55
C THR A 30 22.78 -17.93 15.15
N LEU A 31 21.76 -17.19 14.69
CA LEU A 31 20.42 -17.32 15.22
C LEU A 31 19.77 -18.59 14.66
N LEU A 32 19.71 -18.72 13.34
CA LEU A 32 19.03 -19.84 12.69
C LEU A 32 19.66 -21.18 13.08
N GLY A 33 21.00 -21.25 13.10
CA GLY A 33 21.75 -22.45 13.47
C GLY A 33 21.58 -22.85 14.92
N THR A 34 21.11 -21.95 15.79
CA THR A 34 20.76 -22.27 17.18
C THR A 34 19.42 -23.01 17.27
N PHE A 35 18.46 -22.65 16.43
CA PHE A 35 17.07 -23.11 16.56
C PHE A 35 16.64 -24.17 15.53
N PHE A 36 17.26 -24.20 14.35
CA PHE A 36 16.79 -25.00 13.23
C PHE A 36 17.83 -26.00 12.71
N GLU A 37 17.33 -27.09 12.13
CA GLU A 37 18.10 -28.14 11.47
C GLU A 37 17.47 -28.42 10.08
N PRO A 38 18.10 -27.96 8.98
CA PRO A 38 17.55 -28.14 7.64
C PRO A 38 17.82 -29.55 7.11
N PHE A 39 16.78 -30.12 6.51
CA PHE A 39 16.80 -31.35 5.73
C PHE A 39 16.60 -31.01 4.26
N ILE A 40 17.55 -31.45 3.43
CA ILE A 40 17.47 -31.44 1.96
C ILE A 40 17.78 -32.84 1.43
N PHE A 41 17.18 -33.19 0.30
CA PHE A 41 17.30 -34.54 -0.25
C PHE A 41 18.72 -34.89 -0.71
N GLU A 42 19.45 -33.91 -1.23
CA GLU A 42 20.80 -34.09 -1.78
C GLU A 42 21.83 -34.61 -0.75
N GLU A 43 21.48 -34.56 0.53
CA GLU A 43 22.33 -35.01 1.64
C GLU A 43 21.94 -36.40 2.17
N VAL A 44 20.86 -37.00 1.65
CA VAL A 44 20.43 -38.34 2.05
C VAL A 44 21.35 -39.39 1.40
N PRO A 45 21.97 -40.30 2.17
CA PRO A 45 22.80 -41.36 1.61
C PRO A 45 22.00 -42.26 0.65
N ALA A 46 22.61 -42.62 -0.49
CA ALA A 46 21.99 -43.52 -1.46
C ALA A 46 21.82 -44.93 -0.87
N ASN A 47 20.68 -45.26 -0.27
CA ASN A 47 20.36 -46.61 0.22
C ASN A 47 18.88 -47.04 -0.01
N THR A 48 18.76 -48.16 -0.74
CA THR A 48 17.76 -49.25 -0.78
C THR A 48 16.24 -49.05 -0.66
N HIS A 49 15.69 -47.87 -0.38
CA HIS A 49 14.23 -47.67 -0.35
C HIS A 49 13.71 -46.91 -1.57
N ALA A 50 12.50 -47.25 -2.02
CA ALA A 50 11.80 -46.49 -3.05
C ALA A 50 11.65 -45.04 -2.57
N PRO A 51 12.17 -44.05 -3.31
CA PRO A 51 12.37 -42.69 -2.78
C PRO A 51 11.08 -42.07 -2.22
N GLY A 52 9.93 -42.33 -2.87
CA GLY A 52 8.61 -41.81 -2.48
C GLY A 52 8.13 -42.11 -1.06
N LYS A 53 8.48 -43.27 -0.47
CA LYS A 53 8.06 -43.62 0.91
C LYS A 53 8.91 -42.96 1.98
N VAL A 54 10.17 -42.66 1.67
CA VAL A 54 11.10 -41.99 2.58
C VAL A 54 10.70 -40.51 2.73
N TYR A 55 10.28 -39.86 1.64
CA TYR A 55 9.93 -38.43 1.63
C TYR A 55 8.78 -38.07 2.56
N LEU A 56 7.69 -38.84 2.49
CA LEU A 56 6.51 -38.56 3.30
C LEU A 56 6.75 -38.84 4.79
N ALA A 57 7.68 -39.74 5.11
CA ALA A 57 8.09 -40.00 6.49
C ALA A 57 8.92 -38.84 7.04
N GLU A 58 9.88 -38.33 6.27
CA GLU A 58 10.69 -37.16 6.67
C GLU A 58 9.86 -35.88 6.79
N VAL A 59 8.85 -35.69 5.92
CA VAL A 59 7.88 -34.59 6.09
C VAL A 59 7.13 -34.75 7.40
N LYS A 60 6.67 -35.96 7.75
CA LYS A 60 5.94 -36.19 9.00
C LYS A 60 6.80 -35.93 10.25
N ASP A 61 8.09 -36.22 10.15
CA ASP A 61 9.05 -36.03 11.24
C ASP A 61 9.64 -34.61 11.30
N SER A 62 9.19 -33.69 10.42
CA SER A 62 9.61 -32.30 10.43
C SER A 62 8.72 -31.43 11.32
N ASP A 63 9.29 -30.35 11.85
CA ASP A 63 8.54 -29.37 12.63
C ASP A 63 7.96 -28.28 11.71
N ILE A 64 8.58 -28.04 10.55
CA ILE A 64 8.21 -27.02 9.57
C ILE A 64 8.51 -27.52 8.15
N TYR A 65 7.60 -27.22 7.22
CA TYR A 65 7.76 -27.46 5.79
C TYR A 65 8.06 -26.16 5.05
N ILE A 66 9.12 -26.15 4.23
CA ILE A 66 9.43 -25.07 3.28
C ILE A 66 9.18 -25.60 1.87
N GLY A 67 8.35 -24.91 1.09
CA GLY A 67 8.13 -25.21 -0.33
C GLY A 67 8.68 -24.10 -1.22
N LEU A 68 9.61 -24.44 -2.14
CA LEU A 68 10.05 -23.53 -3.20
C LEU A 68 9.36 -23.92 -4.52
N LEU A 69 8.61 -22.99 -5.10
CA LEU A 69 7.79 -23.20 -6.30
C LEU A 69 8.27 -22.29 -7.43
N GLY A 70 8.29 -22.83 -8.65
CA GLY A 70 9.04 -22.25 -9.76
C GLY A 70 8.26 -22.26 -11.07
N ALA A 71 8.93 -22.67 -12.14
CA ALA A 71 8.34 -22.87 -13.45
C ALA A 71 7.92 -24.33 -13.68
N SER A 72 8.64 -25.30 -13.13
CA SER A 72 8.40 -26.73 -13.37
C SER A 72 7.52 -27.35 -12.31
N TYR A 73 6.66 -28.30 -12.70
CA TYR A 73 5.92 -29.15 -11.76
C TYR A 73 6.73 -30.39 -11.32
N GLY A 74 7.83 -30.69 -12.02
CA GLY A 74 8.64 -31.88 -11.79
C GLY A 74 8.08 -33.14 -12.45
N PHE A 75 8.63 -34.30 -12.07
CA PHE A 75 8.12 -35.59 -12.54
C PHE A 75 6.83 -35.95 -11.80
N GLU A 76 5.97 -36.69 -12.47
CA GLU A 76 4.72 -37.18 -11.92
C GLU A 76 4.83 -38.66 -11.59
N ASP A 77 4.15 -39.09 -10.54
CA ASP A 77 4.01 -40.51 -10.27
C ASP A 77 2.83 -41.15 -11.03
N GLU A 78 2.53 -42.42 -10.73
CA GLU A 78 1.46 -43.18 -11.38
C GLU A 78 0.06 -42.54 -11.25
N MET A 79 -0.14 -41.62 -10.30
CA MET A 79 -1.39 -40.88 -10.11
C MET A 79 -1.35 -39.47 -10.70
N GLY A 80 -0.28 -39.10 -11.41
CA GLY A 80 -0.13 -37.79 -12.05
C GLY A 80 0.21 -36.65 -11.11
N VAL A 81 0.73 -36.96 -9.89
CA VAL A 81 1.04 -35.97 -8.85
C VAL A 81 2.54 -35.88 -8.64
N SER A 82 3.07 -34.66 -8.51
CA SER A 82 4.50 -34.46 -8.25
C SER A 82 4.88 -34.77 -6.78
N PRO A 83 6.14 -35.15 -6.51
CA PRO A 83 6.64 -35.32 -5.14
C PRO A 83 6.40 -34.07 -4.28
N THR A 84 6.70 -32.88 -4.81
CA THR A 84 6.50 -31.59 -4.13
C THR A 84 5.04 -31.41 -3.70
N GLU A 85 4.07 -31.74 -4.56
CA GLU A 85 2.66 -31.66 -4.20
C GLU A 85 2.28 -32.70 -3.12
N ARG A 86 2.80 -33.93 -3.20
CA ARG A 86 2.55 -34.94 -2.17
C ARG A 86 3.11 -34.55 -0.81
N GLU A 87 4.30 -33.98 -0.80
CA GLU A 87 4.98 -33.51 0.40
C GLU A 87 4.19 -32.35 1.04
N TYR A 88 3.71 -31.40 0.21
CA TYR A 88 2.81 -30.34 0.67
C TYR A 88 1.52 -30.91 1.27
N ASP A 89 0.85 -31.83 0.58
CA ASP A 89 -0.41 -32.43 1.05
C ASP A 89 -0.24 -33.23 2.34
N ARG A 90 0.91 -33.89 2.49
CA ARG A 90 1.29 -34.56 3.74
C ARG A 90 1.50 -33.54 4.86
N ALA A 91 2.28 -32.48 4.64
CA ALA A 91 2.47 -31.43 5.63
C ALA A 91 1.15 -30.77 6.05
N LYS A 92 0.21 -30.61 5.10
CA LYS A 92 -1.16 -30.14 5.36
C LYS A 92 -1.92 -31.10 6.27
N THR A 93 -1.93 -32.38 5.93
CA THR A 93 -2.65 -33.42 6.68
C THR A 93 -2.12 -33.56 8.12
N GLU A 94 -0.81 -33.47 8.31
CA GLU A 94 -0.15 -33.58 9.61
C GLU A 94 -0.15 -32.25 10.40
N HIS A 95 -0.79 -31.19 9.88
CA HIS A 95 -0.87 -29.86 10.50
C HIS A 95 0.49 -29.19 10.75
N ILE A 96 1.49 -29.53 9.95
CA ILE A 96 2.83 -28.95 10.02
C ILE A 96 2.79 -27.54 9.42
N PRO A 97 3.34 -26.50 10.08
CA PRO A 97 3.48 -25.16 9.50
C PRO A 97 4.19 -25.18 8.14
N ARG A 98 3.64 -24.48 7.15
CA ARG A 98 4.13 -24.49 5.76
C ARG A 98 4.52 -23.07 5.33
N TRP A 99 5.78 -22.86 5.00
CA TRP A 99 6.29 -21.60 4.43
C TRP A 99 6.54 -21.76 2.94
N ILE A 100 5.83 -20.98 2.13
CA ILE A 100 5.84 -21.13 0.67
C ILE A 100 6.50 -19.92 0.02
N PHE A 101 7.50 -20.20 -0.82
CA PHE A 101 8.27 -19.19 -1.54
C PHE A 101 8.18 -19.46 -3.04
N ILE A 102 7.70 -18.48 -3.80
CA ILE A 102 7.46 -18.58 -5.24
C ILE A 102 8.51 -17.76 -5.98
N LYS A 103 9.26 -18.41 -6.87
CA LYS A 103 10.23 -17.73 -7.72
C LYS A 103 9.50 -16.83 -8.72
N ASN A 104 9.93 -15.58 -8.81
CA ASN A 104 9.50 -14.65 -9.83
C ASN A 104 10.20 -15.01 -11.15
N ILE A 105 9.44 -15.51 -12.11
CA ILE A 105 9.95 -15.92 -13.41
C ILE A 105 9.55 -14.88 -14.46
N ALA A 106 10.41 -13.87 -14.65
CA ALA A 106 10.14 -12.80 -15.60
C ALA A 106 10.06 -13.35 -17.04
N GLY A 107 8.85 -13.40 -17.61
CA GLY A 107 8.61 -13.78 -19.02
C GLY A 107 8.63 -15.27 -19.34
N ALA A 108 8.77 -16.17 -18.37
CA ALA A 108 8.66 -17.61 -18.58
C ALA A 108 7.28 -18.13 -18.16
N GLU A 109 6.71 -19.05 -18.94
CA GLU A 109 5.45 -19.71 -18.58
C GLU A 109 5.68 -20.78 -17.51
N ARG A 110 4.81 -20.82 -16.49
CA ARG A 110 4.76 -21.93 -15.54
C ARG A 110 4.06 -23.13 -16.18
N HIS A 111 4.53 -24.32 -15.83
CA HIS A 111 3.81 -25.54 -16.14
C HIS A 111 2.36 -25.45 -15.59
N PRO A 112 1.31 -25.86 -16.35
CA PRO A 112 -0.07 -25.70 -15.92
C PRO A 112 -0.38 -26.33 -14.56
N LYS A 113 0.18 -27.52 -14.27
CA LYS A 113 0.03 -28.16 -12.96
C LYS A 113 0.79 -27.45 -11.83
N GLU A 114 1.89 -26.76 -12.13
CA GLU A 114 2.60 -25.94 -11.13
C GLU A 114 1.74 -24.71 -10.78
N ALA A 115 1.12 -24.09 -11.79
CA ALA A 115 0.16 -23.01 -11.57
C ALA A 115 -1.07 -23.46 -10.78
N GLU A 116 -1.56 -24.68 -11.02
CA GLU A 116 -2.66 -25.28 -10.25
C GLU A 116 -2.26 -25.60 -8.81
N LEU A 117 -1.06 -26.17 -8.59
CA LEU A 117 -0.50 -26.39 -7.27
C LEU A 117 -0.35 -25.08 -6.50
N ILE A 118 0.18 -24.03 -7.13
CA ILE A 118 0.23 -22.70 -6.52
C ILE A 118 -1.19 -22.29 -6.12
N ARG A 119 -2.16 -22.28 -7.04
CA ARG A 119 -3.55 -21.88 -6.75
C ARG A 119 -4.18 -22.69 -5.60
N LYS A 120 -3.87 -23.99 -5.49
CA LYS A 120 -4.29 -24.86 -4.38
C LYS A 120 -3.68 -24.39 -3.06
N ILE A 121 -2.37 -24.19 -3.03
CA ILE A 121 -1.63 -23.71 -1.85
C ILE A 121 -2.11 -22.33 -1.41
N GLU A 122 -2.43 -21.47 -2.38
CA GLU A 122 -2.89 -20.10 -2.17
C GLU A 122 -4.23 -19.99 -1.41
N GLN A 123 -5.00 -21.09 -1.32
CA GLN A 123 -6.24 -21.17 -0.53
C GLN A 123 -5.97 -21.47 0.95
N ASP A 124 -4.78 -21.99 1.27
CA ASP A 124 -4.48 -22.55 2.59
C ASP A 124 -3.43 -21.76 3.37
N VAL A 125 -2.48 -21.12 2.67
CA VAL A 125 -1.34 -20.44 3.31
C VAL A 125 -0.88 -19.20 2.53
N SER A 126 -0.36 -18.24 3.28
CA SER A 126 0.36 -17.09 2.72
C SER A 126 1.67 -17.51 2.05
N ARG A 127 2.01 -16.82 0.96
CA ARG A 127 3.17 -17.11 0.11
C ARG A 127 3.99 -15.85 -0.10
N LYS A 128 5.30 -16.02 -0.19
CA LYS A 128 6.27 -14.94 -0.44
C LYS A 128 6.90 -15.12 -1.80
N LYS A 129 7.29 -14.03 -2.46
CA LYS A 129 7.96 -14.09 -3.76
C LYS A 129 9.45 -13.78 -3.59
N PHE A 130 10.28 -14.36 -4.45
CA PHE A 130 11.72 -14.06 -4.50
C PHE A 130 12.21 -14.09 -5.95
N SER A 131 13.27 -13.37 -6.25
CA SER A 131 13.86 -13.32 -7.60
C SER A 131 15.23 -13.99 -7.68
N ASP A 132 15.92 -14.10 -6.53
CA ASP A 132 17.28 -14.62 -6.40
C ASP A 132 17.50 -15.24 -5.01
N VAL A 133 18.68 -15.83 -4.80
CA VAL A 133 19.04 -16.51 -3.54
C VAL A 133 19.05 -15.54 -2.35
N ASP A 134 19.46 -14.29 -2.53
CA ASP A 134 19.60 -13.34 -1.42
C ASP A 134 18.23 -12.85 -0.94
N SER A 135 17.32 -12.53 -1.88
CA SER A 135 15.92 -12.24 -1.58
C SER A 135 15.22 -13.45 -0.94
N LEU A 136 15.51 -14.68 -1.39
CA LEU A 136 15.01 -15.89 -0.75
C LEU A 136 15.51 -16.04 0.70
N LYS A 137 16.82 -15.85 0.94
CA LYS A 137 17.41 -15.90 2.29
C LYS A 137 16.76 -14.88 3.21
N LYS A 138 16.55 -13.64 2.74
CA LYS A 138 15.85 -12.58 3.49
C LYS A 138 14.43 -13.00 3.88
N GLU A 139 13.66 -13.53 2.93
CA GLU A 139 12.28 -13.92 3.19
C GLU A 139 12.15 -15.13 4.12
N VAL A 140 13.07 -16.09 3.99
CA VAL A 140 13.18 -17.25 4.88
C VAL A 140 13.61 -16.81 6.29
N TYR A 141 14.58 -15.91 6.42
CA TYR A 141 15.01 -15.35 7.70
C TYR A 141 13.85 -14.67 8.43
N ASN A 142 13.12 -13.79 7.73
CA ASN A 142 11.94 -13.10 8.30
C ASN A 142 10.88 -14.09 8.80
N SER A 143 10.60 -15.14 8.03
CA SER A 143 9.63 -16.18 8.41
C SER A 143 10.10 -16.98 9.62
N SER A 144 11.41 -17.26 9.68
CA SER A 144 12.05 -17.96 10.80
C SER A 144 11.98 -17.15 12.10
N VAL A 145 12.32 -15.86 12.04
CA VAL A 145 12.24 -14.95 13.20
C VAL A 145 10.80 -14.83 13.69
N LEU A 146 9.84 -14.63 12.79
CA LEU A 146 8.42 -14.52 13.14
C LEU A 146 7.93 -15.78 13.85
N TYR A 147 8.27 -16.96 13.32
CA TYR A 147 7.89 -18.22 13.93
C TYR A 147 8.51 -18.41 15.32
N LEU A 148 9.81 -18.14 15.48
CA LEU A 148 10.47 -18.25 16.78
C LEU A 148 9.87 -17.32 17.83
N LYS A 149 9.38 -16.14 17.44
CA LYS A 149 8.61 -15.25 18.31
C LYS A 149 7.27 -15.88 18.70
N GLN A 150 6.51 -16.38 17.71
CA GLN A 150 5.20 -16.99 17.92
C GLN A 150 5.25 -18.19 18.88
N ILE A 151 6.29 -19.01 18.81
CA ILE A 151 6.47 -20.16 19.71
C ILE A 151 7.26 -19.82 20.99
N GLY A 152 7.55 -18.54 21.23
CA GLY A 152 8.23 -18.04 22.44
C GLY A 152 9.69 -18.49 22.60
N LYS A 153 10.37 -18.86 21.51
CA LYS A 153 11.78 -19.26 21.50
C LYS A 153 12.74 -18.09 21.49
N ILE A 154 12.30 -16.97 20.94
CA ILE A 154 12.94 -15.67 21.11
C ILE A 154 11.90 -14.70 21.65
N GLU A 155 12.28 -13.94 22.68
CA GLU A 155 11.43 -12.87 23.17
C GLU A 155 11.50 -11.72 22.15
N SER A 156 10.36 -11.37 21.56
CA SER A 156 10.08 -9.94 21.38
C SER A 156 9.01 -9.60 22.38
N HIS A 157 9.32 -8.71 23.31
CA HIS A 157 8.24 -7.88 23.79
C HIS A 157 7.75 -7.10 22.57
N ASP A 158 6.44 -6.95 22.42
CA ASP A 158 5.92 -5.97 21.47
C ASP A 158 6.63 -4.64 21.74
N PHE A 159 6.87 -3.86 20.68
CA PHE A 159 7.63 -2.61 20.81
C PHE A 159 7.11 -1.78 21.98
N ASP A 160 5.79 -1.73 22.12
CA ASP A 160 5.08 -0.87 23.06
C ASP A 160 5.23 -1.32 24.52
N ASP A 161 5.32 -2.62 24.80
CA ASP A 161 5.58 -3.21 26.13
C ASP A 161 7.07 -3.38 26.47
N SER A 162 7.96 -3.03 25.54
CA SER A 162 9.40 -3.08 25.78
C SER A 162 9.84 -1.98 26.74
N LEU A 163 10.60 -2.34 27.79
CA LEU A 163 11.20 -1.37 28.71
C LEU A 163 12.20 -0.48 27.98
N HIS A 164 12.06 0.83 28.13
CA HIS A 164 13.05 1.76 27.58
C HIS A 164 14.33 1.74 28.43
N SER A 165 15.48 1.76 27.78
CA SER A 165 16.78 1.53 28.45
C SER A 165 17.21 2.70 29.34
N THR A 166 16.84 3.93 28.96
CA THR A 166 17.31 5.17 29.60
C THR A 166 16.20 6.06 30.15
N ALA A 167 14.92 5.74 29.88
CA ALA A 167 13.81 6.60 30.29
C ALA A 167 13.18 6.11 31.59
N ASP A 168 12.64 7.04 32.36
CA ASP A 168 12.00 6.81 33.64
C ASP A 168 10.71 7.63 33.77
N ILE A 169 10.08 7.59 34.94
CA ILE A 169 8.83 8.32 35.19
C ILE A 169 8.96 9.84 35.04
N GLN A 170 10.16 10.40 35.23
CA GLN A 170 10.43 11.85 35.09
C GLN A 170 10.52 12.28 33.63
N SER A 171 10.59 11.31 32.71
CA SER A 171 10.55 11.53 31.27
C SER A 171 9.14 11.82 30.75
N LEU A 172 8.11 11.71 31.60
CA LEU A 172 6.70 11.90 31.23
C LEU A 172 6.16 13.24 31.72
N ASP A 173 5.19 13.79 30.98
CA ASP A 173 4.47 14.99 31.36
C ASP A 173 3.27 14.64 32.25
N GLU A 174 3.32 15.06 33.51
CA GLU A 174 2.25 14.84 34.48
C GLU A 174 0.91 15.45 34.04
N THR A 175 0.94 16.55 33.29
CA THR A 175 -0.28 17.22 32.78
C THR A 175 -0.99 16.34 31.77
N LYS A 176 -0.24 15.76 30.80
CA LYS A 176 -0.77 14.84 29.80
C LYS A 176 -1.37 13.58 30.43
N VAL A 177 -0.73 13.06 31.49
CA VAL A 177 -1.27 11.90 32.24
C VAL A 177 -2.58 12.27 32.94
N LYS A 178 -2.69 13.47 33.53
CA LYS A 178 -3.93 13.94 34.16
C LYS A 178 -5.04 14.12 33.13
N GLU A 179 -4.75 14.75 31.99
CA GLU A 179 -5.70 14.93 30.89
C GLU A 179 -6.22 13.58 30.38
N PHE A 180 -5.33 12.60 30.19
CA PHE A 180 -5.71 11.24 29.84
C PHE A 180 -6.69 10.64 30.87
N VAL A 181 -6.43 10.80 32.16
CA VAL A 181 -7.32 10.29 33.22
C VAL A 181 -8.68 10.97 33.15
N ILE A 182 -8.76 12.29 32.93
CA ILE A 182 -10.03 13.02 32.76
C ILE A 182 -10.84 12.40 31.62
N ILE A 183 -10.23 12.34 30.43
CA ILE A 183 -10.90 11.85 29.21
C ILE A 183 -11.31 10.39 29.39
N ALA A 184 -10.43 9.54 29.90
CA ALA A 184 -10.71 8.11 30.08
C ALA A 184 -11.83 7.86 31.11
N ARG A 185 -11.95 8.71 32.12
CA ARG A 185 -13.08 8.67 33.08
C ARG A 185 -14.38 9.03 32.39
N GLU A 186 -14.41 10.15 31.67
CA GLU A 186 -15.61 10.63 30.97
C GLU A 186 -16.10 9.63 29.91
N LYS A 187 -15.19 9.03 29.15
CA LYS A 187 -15.52 8.16 28.02
C LYS A 187 -15.77 6.72 28.41
N ARG A 188 -15.04 6.20 29.40
CA ARG A 188 -14.94 4.75 29.68
C ARG A 188 -14.96 4.40 31.18
N ASN A 189 -15.33 5.32 32.06
CA ASN A 189 -15.37 5.11 33.51
C ASN A 189 -14.05 4.58 34.09
N PHE A 190 -12.91 5.11 33.62
CA PHE A 190 -11.60 4.74 34.13
C PHE A 190 -11.54 4.83 35.67
N PRO A 191 -11.01 3.81 36.38
CA PRO A 191 -11.23 3.68 37.81
C PRO A 191 -10.43 4.67 38.65
N LEU A 192 -9.27 5.14 38.16
CA LEU A 192 -8.44 6.09 38.87
C LEU A 192 -8.99 7.52 38.75
N LYS A 193 -8.80 8.32 39.80
CA LYS A 193 -9.15 9.73 39.82
C LYS A 193 -7.97 10.58 39.33
N GLU A 194 -8.25 11.82 38.94
CA GLU A 194 -7.24 12.81 38.51
C GLU A 194 -6.18 13.11 39.59
N THR A 195 -6.50 12.82 40.85
CA THR A 195 -5.59 12.95 41.99
C THR A 195 -4.63 11.77 42.13
N ALA A 196 -4.75 10.71 41.32
CA ALA A 196 -3.84 9.58 41.33
C ALA A 196 -2.44 10.02 40.88
N SER A 197 -1.39 9.46 41.48
CA SER A 197 -0.03 9.74 41.04
C SER A 197 0.23 9.14 39.65
N VAL A 198 1.18 9.73 38.91
CA VAL A 198 1.61 9.20 37.60
C VAL A 198 1.96 7.71 37.70
N GLU A 199 2.66 7.30 38.75
CA GLU A 199 3.05 5.91 38.95
C GLU A 199 1.83 4.98 39.13
N GLN A 200 0.80 5.42 39.85
CA GLN A 200 -0.44 4.65 40.00
C GLN A 200 -1.14 4.47 38.66
N VAL A 201 -1.21 5.52 37.85
CA VAL A 201 -1.80 5.48 36.51
C VAL A 201 -1.02 4.52 35.60
N LEU A 202 0.30 4.67 35.52
CA LEU A 202 1.14 3.79 34.71
C LEU A 202 1.09 2.33 35.16
N LYS A 203 1.05 2.05 36.47
CA LYS A 203 0.88 0.68 36.99
C LYS A 203 -0.44 0.08 36.54
N HIS A 204 -1.52 0.86 36.59
CA HIS A 204 -2.84 0.42 36.14
C HIS A 204 -2.87 0.12 34.64
N LEU A 205 -2.19 0.96 33.84
CA LEU A 205 -2.03 0.78 32.41
C LEU A 205 -0.95 -0.27 32.04
N ARG A 206 -0.27 -0.87 33.03
CA ARG A 206 0.85 -1.81 32.87
C ARG A 206 2.07 -1.25 32.15
N MET A 207 2.24 0.07 32.18
CA MET A 207 3.30 0.78 31.46
C MET A 207 4.55 1.10 32.30
N ILE A 208 4.67 0.54 33.51
CA ILE A 208 5.85 0.68 34.38
C ILE A 208 6.15 -0.62 35.13
N ARG A 209 7.43 -1.01 35.20
CA ARG A 209 7.92 -2.19 35.93
C ARG A 209 9.27 -1.86 36.57
N ASN A 210 9.41 -2.13 37.87
CA ASN A 210 10.68 -1.93 38.60
C ASN A 210 11.28 -0.51 38.43
N GLY A 211 10.44 0.52 38.40
CA GLY A 211 10.86 1.92 38.21
C GLY A 211 11.23 2.32 36.78
N LYS A 212 11.19 1.38 35.82
CA LYS A 212 11.39 1.65 34.39
C LYS A 212 10.07 1.66 33.65
N ILE A 213 9.94 2.54 32.67
CA ILE A 213 8.75 2.67 31.83
C ILE A 213 8.92 1.92 30.51
N VAL A 214 7.79 1.53 29.91
CA VAL A 214 7.75 0.93 28.57
C VAL A 214 7.62 2.01 27.49
N ASN A 215 7.92 1.66 26.24
CA ASN A 215 7.88 2.60 25.12
C ASN A 215 6.50 3.23 24.89
N SER A 216 5.41 2.51 25.16
CA SER A 216 4.05 3.06 25.02
C SER A 216 3.77 4.25 25.93
N ALA A 217 4.37 4.29 27.14
CA ALA A 217 4.23 5.44 28.04
C ALA A 217 4.87 6.70 27.44
N LEU A 218 6.04 6.54 26.79
CA LEU A 218 6.71 7.65 26.13
C LEU A 218 5.88 8.17 24.95
N LEU A 219 5.37 7.27 24.11
CA LEU A 219 4.51 7.63 22.97
C LEU A 219 3.21 8.33 23.38
N ALA A 220 2.64 7.95 24.53
CA ALA A 220 1.37 8.50 25.01
C ALA A 220 1.54 9.76 25.86
N PHE A 221 2.63 9.90 26.62
CA PHE A 221 2.73 10.89 27.70
C PHE A 221 4.05 11.65 27.77
N ALA A 222 5.05 11.38 26.93
CA ALA A 222 6.25 12.22 26.91
C ALA A 222 5.94 13.61 26.32
N PRO A 223 6.61 14.68 26.78
CA PRO A 223 6.48 16.00 26.18
C PRO A 223 6.96 16.03 24.72
N ASP A 224 7.99 15.24 24.40
CA ASP A 224 8.51 15.05 23.05
C ASP A 224 8.92 13.57 22.87
N PRO A 225 8.02 12.70 22.37
CA PRO A 225 8.34 11.30 22.12
C PRO A 225 9.42 11.10 21.05
N GLN A 226 9.63 12.07 20.16
CA GLN A 226 10.58 11.96 19.06
C GLN A 226 12.04 12.05 19.52
N LEU A 227 12.31 12.50 20.76
CA LEU A 227 13.61 12.35 21.41
C LEU A 227 14.02 10.87 21.56
N TYR A 228 13.04 9.99 21.75
CA TYR A 228 13.25 8.55 21.91
C TYR A 228 13.01 7.80 20.60
N PHE A 229 12.03 8.26 19.81
CA PHE A 229 11.62 7.62 18.56
C PHE A 229 11.56 8.65 17.42
N PRO A 230 12.70 9.02 16.79
CA PRO A 230 12.75 10.10 15.81
C PRO A 230 11.82 9.92 14.59
N SER A 231 11.48 8.68 14.24
CA SER A 231 10.59 8.36 13.11
C SER A 231 9.11 8.29 13.50
N ALA A 232 8.75 8.46 14.78
CA ALA A 232 7.37 8.43 15.26
C ALA A 232 6.61 9.72 14.91
N THR A 233 6.61 10.08 13.62
CA THR A 233 5.99 11.28 13.07
C THR A 233 4.97 10.91 12.00
N ILE A 234 4.10 11.86 11.65
CA ILE A 234 3.24 11.79 10.46
C ILE A 234 3.65 12.89 9.49
N LYS A 235 4.06 12.49 8.29
CA LYS A 235 4.44 13.39 7.20
C LYS A 235 3.24 13.60 6.29
N CYS A 236 2.75 14.82 6.24
CA CYS A 236 1.57 15.23 5.51
C CYS A 236 1.97 16.07 4.29
N ALA A 237 1.47 15.70 3.11
CA ALA A 237 1.69 16.44 1.87
C ALA A 237 0.37 16.64 1.12
N HIS A 238 0.18 17.83 0.55
CA HIS A 238 -0.95 18.12 -0.33
C HIS A 238 -0.46 18.39 -1.75
N PHE A 239 -1.08 17.74 -2.73
CA PHE A 239 -0.78 17.84 -4.15
C PHE A 239 -2.02 18.30 -4.93
N HIS A 240 -1.81 19.23 -5.85
CA HIS A 240 -2.85 19.73 -6.76
C HIS A 240 -3.23 18.70 -7.84
N GLY A 241 -2.26 17.90 -8.31
CA GLY A 241 -2.48 16.85 -9.31
C GLY A 241 -2.74 15.46 -8.72
N LEU A 242 -2.68 14.45 -9.59
CA LEU A 242 -2.87 13.03 -9.22
C LEU A 242 -1.57 12.30 -8.86
N GLN A 243 -0.43 12.98 -9.04
CA GLN A 243 0.91 12.43 -8.90
C GLN A 243 1.75 13.26 -7.92
N VAL A 244 2.73 12.60 -7.32
CA VAL A 244 3.74 13.28 -6.50
C VAL A 244 4.61 14.14 -7.41
N GLN A 245 4.50 15.46 -7.25
CA GLN A 245 5.24 16.43 -8.06
C GLN A 245 5.85 17.52 -7.18
N LYS A 246 6.99 18.06 -7.64
CA LYS A 246 7.65 19.20 -7.00
C LYS A 246 7.39 20.47 -7.83
N PRO A 247 7.28 21.65 -7.20
CA PRO A 247 7.30 21.88 -5.74
C PRO A 247 6.08 21.26 -5.05
N ILE A 248 6.24 20.83 -3.79
CA ILE A 248 5.12 20.32 -2.98
C ILE A 248 4.37 21.55 -2.43
N PRO A 249 3.11 21.78 -2.81
CA PRO A 249 2.35 22.99 -2.42
C PRO A 249 2.25 23.20 -0.90
N ASP A 250 2.03 22.14 -0.15
CA ASP A 250 2.01 22.17 1.32
C ASP A 250 2.58 20.86 1.86
N TYR A 251 3.56 20.98 2.76
CA TYR A 251 4.21 19.86 3.45
C TYR A 251 4.34 20.20 4.93
N LYS A 252 3.89 19.28 5.79
CA LYS A 252 4.03 19.36 7.24
C LYS A 252 4.47 18.02 7.81
N GLU A 253 5.28 18.07 8.86
CA GLU A 253 5.63 16.90 9.65
C GLU A 253 5.20 17.13 11.09
N PHE A 254 4.33 16.26 11.59
CA PHE A 254 3.77 16.36 12.93
C PHE A 254 4.50 15.38 13.86
N GLY A 255 5.00 15.92 14.97
CA GLY A 255 5.50 15.20 16.15
C GLY A 255 4.64 15.51 17.37
N GLY A 256 5.04 15.00 18.54
CA GLY A 256 4.23 14.97 19.76
C GLY A 256 3.76 13.56 20.10
N THR A 257 2.86 13.48 21.09
CA THR A 257 2.23 12.22 21.49
C THR A 257 1.37 11.65 20.37
N VAL A 258 1.07 10.35 20.46
CA VAL A 258 0.25 9.65 19.47
C VAL A 258 -1.14 10.28 19.27
N PHE A 259 -1.70 10.89 20.32
CA PHE A 259 -2.98 11.59 20.27
C PHE A 259 -2.85 12.90 19.48
N GLU A 260 -1.81 13.69 19.79
CA GLU A 260 -1.55 14.98 19.15
C GLU A 260 -1.24 14.81 17.66
N VAL A 261 -0.37 13.86 17.29
CA VAL A 261 -0.03 13.65 15.88
C VAL A 261 -1.24 13.16 15.07
N ALA A 262 -2.12 12.36 15.67
CA ALA A 262 -3.34 11.90 15.02
C ALA A 262 -4.31 13.06 14.78
N ASP A 263 -4.58 13.87 15.81
CA ASP A 263 -5.47 15.03 15.71
C ASP A 263 -4.96 16.08 14.71
N GLU A 264 -3.67 16.41 14.76
CA GLU A 264 -3.06 17.36 13.82
C GLU A 264 -3.11 16.86 12.37
N ALA A 265 -2.87 15.56 12.15
CA ALA A 265 -2.97 14.96 10.81
C ALA A 265 -4.41 14.94 10.29
N VAL A 266 -5.41 14.65 11.15
CA VAL A 266 -6.84 14.77 10.79
C VAL A 266 -7.17 16.22 10.41
N ASN A 267 -6.78 17.18 11.24
CA ASN A 267 -7.02 18.61 10.99
C ASN A 267 -6.35 19.08 9.70
N PHE A 268 -5.13 18.59 9.40
CA PHE A 268 -4.47 18.85 8.12
C PHE A 268 -5.35 18.41 6.95
N VAL A 269 -5.81 17.14 6.93
CA VAL A 269 -6.67 16.64 5.85
C VAL A 269 -7.95 17.45 5.74
N LEU A 270 -8.65 17.69 6.85
CA LEU A 270 -9.88 18.48 6.87
C LEU A 270 -9.68 19.90 6.31
N SER A 271 -8.50 20.49 6.46
CA SER A 271 -8.16 21.79 5.88
C SER A 271 -7.90 21.78 4.37
N LYS A 272 -7.72 20.60 3.77
CA LYS A 272 -7.40 20.40 2.34
C LYS A 272 -8.53 19.81 1.52
N ILE A 273 -9.55 19.26 2.17
CA ILE A 273 -10.73 18.70 1.51
C ILE A 273 -11.87 19.72 1.49
N SER A 274 -12.79 19.55 0.53
CA SER A 274 -13.91 20.46 0.36
C SER A 274 -14.92 20.34 1.51
N LEU A 275 -15.39 21.48 1.99
CA LEU A 275 -16.47 21.62 2.95
C LEU A 275 -17.66 22.29 2.26
N SER A 276 -18.74 21.55 2.07
CA SER A 276 -19.99 22.11 1.57
C SER A 276 -20.77 22.74 2.71
N THR A 277 -21.40 23.89 2.45
CA THR A 277 -22.25 24.61 3.42
C THR A 277 -23.65 24.65 2.83
N GLY A 278 -24.62 24.04 3.49
CA GLY A 278 -26.00 23.98 3.02
C GLY A 278 -26.69 25.35 2.93
N THR A 279 -27.98 25.35 2.65
CA THR A 279 -28.81 26.58 2.66
C THR A 279 -29.51 26.75 4.01
N ARG A 280 -29.85 27.99 4.38
CA ARG A 280 -30.62 28.31 5.61
C ARG A 280 -32.12 28.03 5.47
N GLU A 281 -32.52 27.19 4.51
CA GLU A 281 -33.93 26.96 4.19
C GLU A 281 -34.68 26.26 5.32
N LYS A 282 -34.01 25.40 6.11
CA LYS A 282 -34.63 24.60 7.18
C LYS A 282 -34.25 25.01 8.59
N SER A 283 -33.15 25.74 8.79
CA SER A 283 -32.66 26.16 10.11
C SER A 283 -31.77 27.40 9.99
N ASN A 284 -31.72 28.20 11.08
CA ASN A 284 -30.76 29.29 11.22
C ASN A 284 -29.31 28.77 11.32
N GLN A 285 -29.12 27.51 11.70
CA GLN A 285 -27.84 26.82 11.60
C GLN A 285 -27.72 26.14 10.24
N VAL A 286 -26.64 26.45 9.53
CA VAL A 286 -26.32 25.81 8.27
C VAL A 286 -25.51 24.56 8.55
N GLU A 287 -25.96 23.42 8.03
CA GLU A 287 -25.20 22.18 8.11
C GLU A 287 -23.98 22.27 7.20
N THR A 288 -22.79 22.12 7.78
CA THR A 288 -21.53 22.05 7.05
C THR A 288 -21.10 20.59 6.91
N ILE A 289 -20.92 20.13 5.69
CA ILE A 289 -20.70 18.72 5.36
C ILE A 289 -19.41 18.59 4.54
N TYR A 290 -18.42 17.89 5.10
CA TYR A 290 -17.19 17.54 4.37
C TYR A 290 -17.48 16.54 3.25
N GLU A 291 -16.71 16.63 2.16
CA GLU A 291 -16.79 15.69 1.04
C GLU A 291 -16.47 14.25 1.44
N ILE A 292 -15.54 14.07 2.39
CA ILE A 292 -15.28 12.79 3.05
C ILE A 292 -15.65 12.96 4.54
N PRO A 293 -16.44 12.06 5.13
CA PRO A 293 -16.79 12.15 6.55
C PRO A 293 -15.55 12.21 7.44
N ARG A 294 -15.52 13.11 8.44
CA ARG A 294 -14.42 13.18 9.42
C ARG A 294 -14.13 11.81 10.04
N ALA A 295 -15.16 11.02 10.33
CA ALA A 295 -15.00 9.68 10.91
C ALA A 295 -14.15 8.74 10.03
N VAL A 296 -14.31 8.80 8.69
CA VAL A 296 -13.51 8.00 7.74
C VAL A 296 -12.03 8.40 7.79
N ILE A 297 -11.74 9.70 7.82
CA ILE A 297 -10.37 10.23 7.92
C ILE A 297 -9.74 9.89 9.27
N SER A 298 -10.50 10.11 10.34
CA SER A 298 -10.08 9.83 11.72
C SER A 298 -9.73 8.36 11.90
N GLU A 299 -10.61 7.47 11.47
CA GLU A 299 -10.40 6.02 11.55
C GLU A 299 -9.14 5.58 10.80
N ALA A 300 -8.92 6.09 9.58
CA ALA A 300 -7.76 5.77 8.78
C ALA A 300 -6.43 6.19 9.43
N ILE A 301 -6.39 7.39 9.99
CA ILE A 301 -5.19 7.96 10.61
C ILE A 301 -4.93 7.31 11.97
N ILE A 302 -5.94 7.18 12.82
CA ILE A 302 -5.82 6.57 14.15
C ILE A 302 -5.38 5.11 14.02
N ASN A 303 -5.96 4.35 13.08
CA ASN A 303 -5.50 2.98 12.81
C ASN A 303 -4.06 2.95 12.31
N ALA A 304 -3.65 3.92 11.49
CA ALA A 304 -2.26 4.01 11.06
C ALA A 304 -1.31 4.21 12.25
N VAL A 305 -1.67 5.04 13.23
CA VAL A 305 -0.88 5.26 14.45
C VAL A 305 -0.87 4.00 15.33
N ALA A 306 -2.05 3.42 15.62
CA ALA A 306 -2.18 2.26 16.49
C ALA A 306 -1.46 1.00 15.96
N HIS A 307 -1.43 0.82 14.64
CA HIS A 307 -0.83 -0.35 13.99
C HIS A 307 0.55 -0.08 13.37
N ARG A 308 1.17 1.06 13.66
CA ARG A 308 2.51 1.38 13.16
C ARG A 308 3.55 0.39 13.70
N ASP A 309 4.46 -0.06 12.82
CA ASP A 309 5.72 -0.66 13.28
C ASP A 309 6.65 0.44 13.78
N TYR A 310 6.75 0.57 15.11
CA TYR A 310 7.57 1.60 15.74
C TYR A 310 9.07 1.31 15.75
N TYR A 311 9.50 0.10 15.38
CA TYR A 311 10.91 -0.17 15.10
C TYR A 311 11.35 0.37 13.72
N SER A 312 10.40 0.66 12.83
CA SER A 312 10.70 1.17 11.50
C SER A 312 11.28 2.59 11.54
N LYS A 313 12.24 2.85 10.64
CA LYS A 313 12.77 4.20 10.38
C LYS A 313 11.84 5.04 9.50
N GLY A 314 10.82 4.43 8.88
CA GLY A 314 9.82 5.14 8.08
C GLY A 314 8.77 5.82 8.98
N SER A 315 8.37 7.03 8.62
CA SER A 315 7.21 7.71 9.22
C SER A 315 5.91 7.27 8.54
N ILE A 316 4.76 7.49 9.19
CA ILE A 316 3.48 7.43 8.47
C ILE A 316 3.49 8.57 7.45
N GLN A 317 3.01 8.31 6.24
CA GLN A 317 2.88 9.31 5.18
C GLN A 317 1.42 9.48 4.81
N LEU A 318 0.96 10.73 4.80
CA LEU A 318 -0.39 11.13 4.48
C LEU A 318 -0.35 12.07 3.28
N SER A 319 -0.78 11.58 2.12
CA SER A 319 -0.78 12.36 0.88
C SER A 319 -2.20 12.68 0.46
N VAL A 320 -2.53 13.96 0.33
CA VAL A 320 -3.83 14.44 -0.15
C VAL A 320 -3.64 14.87 -1.61
N PHE A 321 -4.22 14.11 -2.53
CA PHE A 321 -4.28 14.43 -3.96
C PHE A 321 -5.65 15.02 -4.32
N ARG A 322 -5.79 15.48 -5.55
CA ARG A 322 -7.07 15.97 -6.07
C ARG A 322 -8.19 14.92 -6.04
N ASP A 323 -7.87 13.66 -6.30
CA ASP A 323 -8.83 12.55 -6.45
C ASP A 323 -8.88 11.62 -5.24
N ARG A 324 -7.89 11.64 -4.36
CA ARG A 324 -7.77 10.68 -3.26
C ARG A 324 -6.89 11.15 -2.11
N ILE A 325 -7.03 10.47 -0.99
CA ILE A 325 -6.12 10.55 0.15
C ILE A 325 -5.43 9.18 0.28
N GLU A 326 -4.11 9.19 0.43
CA GLU A 326 -3.31 7.99 0.67
C GLU A 326 -2.70 8.05 2.07
N VAL A 327 -2.93 6.99 2.86
CA VAL A 327 -2.29 6.77 4.16
C VAL A 327 -1.36 5.57 4.03
N THR A 328 -0.05 5.84 4.05
CA THR A 328 1.00 4.80 3.99
C THR A 328 1.59 4.61 5.37
N ASN A 329 1.58 3.37 5.84
CA ASN A 329 2.04 2.96 7.15
C ASN A 329 3.18 1.92 7.00
N PRO A 330 4.34 2.09 7.67
CA PRO A 330 5.41 1.10 7.66
C PRO A 330 5.05 -0.23 8.36
N GLY A 331 3.88 -0.34 8.97
CA GLY A 331 3.35 -1.59 9.53
C GLY A 331 2.90 -2.60 8.47
N SER A 332 2.55 -3.80 8.95
CA SER A 332 2.01 -4.90 8.15
C SER A 332 0.71 -5.41 8.74
N LEU A 333 -0.09 -6.10 7.92
CA LEU A 333 -1.30 -6.76 8.37
C LEU A 333 -0.93 -7.92 9.32
N PRO A 334 -1.64 -8.11 10.45
CA PRO A 334 -1.40 -9.25 11.33
C PRO A 334 -1.62 -10.56 10.56
N PRO A 335 -0.85 -11.62 10.86
CA PRO A 335 -0.89 -12.89 10.12
C PRO A 335 -2.26 -13.58 10.16
N GLU A 336 -3.11 -13.22 11.12
CA GLU A 336 -4.48 -13.72 11.27
C GLU A 336 -5.49 -13.12 10.28
N LEU A 337 -5.15 -12.03 9.59
CA LEU A 337 -6.07 -11.31 8.71
C LEU A 337 -5.52 -11.21 7.28
N ASP A 338 -6.44 -11.22 6.31
CA ASP A 338 -6.20 -10.76 4.95
C ASP A 338 -6.95 -9.45 4.61
N ILE A 339 -6.75 -8.91 3.41
CA ILE A 339 -7.37 -7.64 2.98
C ILE A 339 -8.90 -7.74 2.93
N ASN A 340 -9.44 -8.92 2.61
CA ASN A 340 -10.88 -9.13 2.52
C ASN A 340 -11.52 -9.19 3.91
N ASP A 341 -10.82 -9.74 4.89
CA ASP A 341 -11.28 -9.78 6.28
C ASP A 341 -11.53 -8.37 6.84
N LEU A 342 -10.74 -7.36 6.41
CA LEU A 342 -10.92 -5.96 6.82
C LEU A 342 -12.23 -5.32 6.34
N LYS A 343 -12.96 -5.97 5.43
CA LYS A 343 -14.26 -5.49 4.93
C LYS A 343 -15.44 -6.07 5.71
N GLU A 344 -15.19 -7.07 6.55
CA GLU A 344 -16.19 -7.75 7.36
C GLU A 344 -15.87 -7.58 8.85
N PRO A 345 -16.85 -7.76 9.76
CA PRO A 345 -16.56 -7.71 11.19
C PRO A 345 -15.51 -8.75 11.60
N HIS A 346 -14.42 -8.29 12.22
CA HIS A 346 -13.29 -9.14 12.60
C HIS A 346 -12.82 -8.86 14.03
N SER A 347 -12.07 -9.81 14.60
CA SER A 347 -11.39 -9.59 15.88
C SER A 347 -10.33 -8.50 15.76
N SER A 348 -10.13 -7.73 16.83
CA SER A 348 -9.11 -6.68 16.87
C SER A 348 -7.74 -7.25 17.26
N TYR A 349 -6.76 -7.14 16.37
CA TYR A 349 -5.36 -7.55 16.58
C TYR A 349 -4.42 -6.33 16.48
N PRO A 350 -4.34 -5.47 17.51
CA PRO A 350 -3.48 -4.29 17.49
C PRO A 350 -2.00 -4.68 17.52
N HIS A 351 -1.18 -4.02 16.69
CA HIS A 351 0.27 -4.22 16.69
C HIS A 351 0.94 -3.66 17.97
N ASN A 352 0.30 -2.66 18.59
CA ASN A 352 0.73 -2.04 19.83
C ASN A 352 -0.42 -2.12 20.87
N PRO A 353 -0.61 -3.25 21.57
CA PRO A 353 -1.77 -3.49 22.44
C PRO A 353 -1.94 -2.53 23.62
N LEU A 354 -0.85 -2.10 24.28
CA LEU A 354 -0.89 -1.13 25.37
C LEU A 354 -1.26 0.26 24.86
N LEU A 355 -0.69 0.64 23.72
CA LEU A 355 -1.00 1.93 23.07
C LEU A 355 -2.47 1.97 22.61
N ALA A 356 -2.93 0.92 21.93
CA ALA A 356 -4.33 0.76 21.55
C ALA A 356 -5.25 0.74 22.79
N GLY A 357 -4.80 0.17 23.90
CA GLY A 357 -5.49 0.23 25.18
C GLY A 357 -5.74 1.67 25.66
N CYS A 358 -4.74 2.54 25.54
CA CYS A 358 -4.89 3.97 25.84
C CYS A 358 -5.86 4.67 24.89
N MET A 359 -5.74 4.45 23.58
CA MET A 359 -6.65 5.03 22.57
C MET A 359 -8.10 4.56 22.76
N PHE A 360 -8.32 3.31 23.17
CA PHE A 360 -9.64 2.80 23.51
C PHE A 360 -10.22 3.52 24.75
N LEU A 361 -9.38 3.77 25.74
CA LEU A 361 -9.77 4.47 26.97
C LEU A 361 -10.14 5.93 26.69
N THR A 362 -9.43 6.62 25.80
CA THR A 362 -9.76 8.00 25.39
C THR A 362 -10.91 8.08 24.37
N GLY A 363 -11.35 6.94 23.84
CA GLY A 363 -12.48 6.85 22.89
C GLY A 363 -12.10 7.13 21.44
N GLU A 364 -10.81 7.03 21.09
CA GLU A 364 -10.32 7.16 19.72
C GLU A 364 -10.54 5.91 18.88
N ILE A 365 -10.55 4.73 19.51
CA ILE A 365 -10.82 3.44 18.85
C ILE A 365 -11.87 2.60 19.59
N GLU A 366 -12.45 1.66 18.85
CA GLU A 366 -13.35 0.63 19.36
C GLU A 366 -12.66 -0.76 19.34
N ARG A 367 -13.10 -1.69 20.20
CA ARG A 367 -12.44 -3.01 20.38
C ARG A 367 -12.99 -4.14 19.49
N TYR A 368 -14.10 -3.92 18.80
CA TYR A 368 -14.80 -4.98 18.06
C TYR A 368 -14.41 -5.08 16.58
N GLY A 369 -13.29 -4.44 16.17
CA GLY A 369 -12.85 -4.46 14.77
C GLY A 369 -13.89 -3.93 13.77
N THR A 370 -14.78 -3.06 14.23
CA THR A 370 -15.87 -2.50 13.42
C THR A 370 -15.46 -1.21 12.71
N GLY A 371 -14.34 -0.61 13.06
CA GLY A 371 -13.96 0.71 12.57
C GLY A 371 -13.64 0.73 11.08
N THR A 372 -12.88 -0.25 10.59
CA THR A 372 -12.64 -0.46 9.15
C THR A 372 -13.94 -0.71 8.39
N VAL A 373 -14.83 -1.58 8.92
CA VAL A 373 -16.15 -1.85 8.34
C VAL A 373 -17.01 -0.58 8.26
N GLU A 374 -17.03 0.23 9.33
CA GLU A 374 -17.75 1.49 9.37
C GLU A 374 -17.17 2.49 8.36
N MET A 375 -15.85 2.50 8.15
CA MET A 375 -15.23 3.31 7.10
C MET A 375 -15.76 2.94 5.70
N PHE A 376 -15.83 1.65 5.36
CA PHE A 376 -16.41 1.17 4.09
C PHE A 376 -17.90 1.53 3.97
N LYS A 377 -18.65 1.42 5.07
CA LYS A 377 -20.06 1.79 5.11
C LYS A 377 -20.27 3.29 4.89
N LEU A 378 -19.56 4.14 5.63
CA LEU A 378 -19.69 5.60 5.56
C LEU A 378 -19.27 6.16 4.19
N THR A 379 -18.24 5.59 3.57
CA THR A 379 -17.84 5.96 2.20
C THR A 379 -18.92 5.59 1.19
N LYS A 380 -19.51 4.41 1.30
CA LYS A 380 -20.64 3.97 0.46
C LYS A 380 -21.89 4.83 0.65
N GLU A 381 -22.25 5.17 1.89
CA GLU A 381 -23.39 6.05 2.19
C GLU A 381 -23.22 7.47 1.62
N ARG A 382 -21.97 7.90 1.43
CA ARG A 382 -21.63 9.16 0.75
C ARG A 382 -21.49 9.04 -0.76
N GLY A 383 -21.70 7.85 -1.33
CA GLY A 383 -21.57 7.60 -2.77
C GLY A 383 -20.12 7.70 -3.27
N LEU A 384 -19.13 7.54 -2.39
CA LEU A 384 -17.72 7.52 -2.76
C LEU A 384 -17.31 6.13 -3.26
N LYS A 385 -16.31 6.05 -4.14
CA LYS A 385 -15.64 4.78 -4.45
C LYS A 385 -15.17 4.11 -3.15
N PRO A 386 -15.29 2.77 -3.04
CA PRO A 386 -14.83 2.06 -1.86
C PRO A 386 -13.32 2.25 -1.64
N PRO A 387 -12.86 2.40 -0.39
CA PRO A 387 -11.45 2.47 -0.09
C PRO A 387 -10.66 1.28 -0.66
N LEU A 388 -9.44 1.53 -1.11
CA LEU A 388 -8.53 0.52 -1.65
C LEU A 388 -7.37 0.29 -0.68
N ILE A 389 -7.08 -0.98 -0.38
CA ILE A 389 -5.95 -1.37 0.46
C ILE A 389 -4.95 -2.13 -0.42
N THR A 390 -3.68 -1.76 -0.32
CA THR A 390 -2.57 -2.42 -1.02
C THR A 390 -1.42 -2.73 -0.07
N LEU A 391 -0.79 -3.89 -0.24
CA LEU A 391 0.36 -4.36 0.54
C LEU A 391 1.56 -4.51 -0.41
N ASP A 392 2.42 -3.49 -0.49
CA ASP A 392 3.65 -3.53 -1.31
C ASP A 392 4.87 -3.17 -0.44
N GLU A 393 5.26 -1.89 -0.38
CA GLU A 393 6.28 -1.36 0.54
C GLU A 393 5.74 -1.05 1.96
N GLY A 394 4.70 -1.78 2.39
CA GLY A 394 3.98 -1.55 3.64
C GLY A 394 2.46 -1.55 3.43
N PHE A 395 1.73 -1.16 4.47
CA PHE A 395 0.28 -1.03 4.40
C PHE A 395 -0.10 0.34 3.84
N LYS A 396 -0.83 0.37 2.72
CA LYS A 396 -1.37 1.60 2.14
C LYS A 396 -2.88 1.53 2.01
N LEU A 397 -3.55 2.55 2.54
CA LEU A 397 -4.99 2.79 2.40
C LEU A 397 -5.23 4.01 1.50
N THR A 398 -6.04 3.84 0.47
CA THR A 398 -6.47 4.90 -0.44
C THR A 398 -7.95 5.16 -0.24
N ILE A 399 -8.31 6.42 0.07
CA ILE A 399 -9.68 6.89 0.24
C ILE A 399 -9.98 7.86 -0.90
N TRP A 400 -10.98 7.54 -1.73
CA TRP A 400 -11.32 8.34 -2.90
C TRP A 400 -12.15 9.57 -2.52
N ARG A 401 -11.85 10.69 -3.17
CA ARG A 401 -12.65 11.92 -3.14
C ARG A 401 -13.75 11.82 -4.22
N PRO A 402 -14.83 12.61 -4.15
CA PRO A 402 -15.88 12.63 -5.18
C PRO A 402 -15.36 12.88 -6.61
N SER A 403 -14.26 13.63 -6.74
CA SER A 403 -13.53 13.89 -7.99
C SER A 403 -12.91 12.63 -8.64
N ALA A 404 -12.97 11.46 -8.00
CA ALA A 404 -12.48 10.22 -8.57
C ALA A 404 -13.44 9.61 -9.61
N ASP A 405 -14.75 9.87 -9.52
CA ASP A 405 -15.79 9.31 -10.41
C ASP A 405 -16.17 10.21 -11.58
N THR A 406 -15.71 11.45 -11.60
CA THR A 406 -15.80 12.30 -12.79
C THR A 406 -14.87 11.73 -13.87
N GLU A 407 -15.43 11.03 -14.87
CA GLU A 407 -14.77 10.94 -16.17
C GLU A 407 -14.62 12.38 -16.71
N HIS A 408 -13.39 12.75 -17.10
CA HIS A 408 -12.79 14.09 -17.27
C HIS A 408 -12.17 14.67 -15.96
N ASP A 409 -10.88 15.01 -15.86
CA ASP A 409 -9.80 15.19 -16.85
C ASP A 409 -8.43 15.17 -16.12
N THR A 410 -7.45 14.39 -16.58
CA THR A 410 -6.06 14.45 -16.06
C THR A 410 -5.22 15.57 -16.66
N GLU A 411 -5.77 16.33 -17.59
CA GLU A 411 -5.22 17.62 -17.97
C GLU A 411 -6.19 18.63 -17.41
N HIS A 412 -5.86 19.28 -16.30
CA HIS A 412 -6.30 20.63 -15.91
C HIS A 412 -6.09 20.89 -14.42
N ASP A 413 -4.81 20.97 -14.03
CA ASP A 413 -4.36 22.02 -13.11
C ASP A 413 -3.44 23.03 -13.83
N THR A 414 -3.71 23.20 -15.12
CA THR A 414 -3.26 24.32 -15.96
C THR A 414 -4.39 24.77 -16.91
N GLU A 415 -5.65 24.87 -16.47
CA GLU A 415 -6.54 25.85 -17.11
C GLU A 415 -7.24 26.76 -16.10
N HIS A 416 -6.65 27.95 -15.98
CA HIS A 416 -7.38 29.08 -16.51
C HIS A 416 -6.99 29.20 -17.99
N ASP A 417 -8.00 29.35 -18.86
CA ASP A 417 -7.95 29.39 -20.34
C ASP A 417 -7.65 28.02 -20.98
N THR A 418 -8.62 27.24 -21.46
CA THR A 418 -9.48 27.64 -22.60
C THR A 418 -10.48 26.55 -22.96
N GLU A 419 -11.78 26.86 -22.89
CA GLU A 419 -12.78 26.21 -23.73
C GLU A 419 -12.36 26.39 -25.21
N HIS A 420 -11.97 25.29 -25.86
CA HIS A 420 -11.83 25.25 -27.31
C HIS A 420 -13.02 24.55 -27.91
N ASP A 421 -14.00 25.35 -28.32
CA ASP A 421 -15.04 24.94 -29.25
C ASP A 421 -14.37 24.24 -30.44
N VAL A 422 -14.69 22.96 -30.64
CA VAL A 422 -14.49 22.27 -31.90
C VAL A 422 -15.86 21.98 -32.45
N SER A 423 -16.12 22.34 -33.71
CA SER A 423 -17.44 22.12 -34.31
C SER A 423 -17.83 20.63 -34.18
N VAL A 424 -19.12 20.39 -33.90
CA VAL A 424 -19.69 19.03 -33.71
C VAL A 424 -19.34 18.12 -34.90
N GLU A 425 -19.20 18.70 -36.09
CA GLU A 425 -18.85 18.04 -37.35
C GLU A 425 -17.48 17.33 -37.34
N PHE A 426 -16.53 17.74 -36.48
CA PHE A 426 -15.21 17.10 -36.37
C PHE A 426 -14.98 16.38 -35.04
N SER A 427 -16.00 16.38 -34.16
CA SER A 427 -15.92 15.80 -32.81
C SER A 427 -15.67 14.28 -32.83
N GLU A 428 -16.17 13.58 -33.84
CA GLU A 428 -16.04 12.11 -34.00
C GLU A 428 -14.62 11.65 -34.38
N ILE A 429 -13.73 12.57 -34.72
CA ILE A 429 -12.35 12.23 -35.11
C ILE A 429 -11.44 12.46 -33.90
N ALA A 430 -10.99 11.38 -33.27
CA ALA A 430 -10.19 11.47 -32.04
C ALA A 430 -8.85 12.22 -32.24
N GLU A 431 -8.25 12.15 -33.43
CA GLU A 431 -6.92 12.68 -33.68
C GLU A 431 -6.95 14.12 -34.23
N LEU A 432 -6.35 15.07 -33.50
CA LEU A 432 -6.44 16.51 -33.80
C LEU A 432 -5.75 16.90 -35.11
N THR A 433 -4.62 16.25 -35.44
CA THR A 433 -3.92 16.43 -36.73
C THR A 433 -4.81 15.99 -37.90
N HIS A 434 -5.65 14.96 -37.72
CA HIS A 434 -6.60 14.50 -38.72
C HIS A 434 -7.74 15.50 -38.94
N ARG A 435 -8.25 16.13 -37.87
CA ARG A 435 -9.21 17.25 -37.99
C ARG A 435 -8.63 18.40 -38.80
N LEU A 436 -7.38 18.78 -38.51
CA LEU A 436 -6.67 19.81 -39.28
C LEU A 436 -6.51 19.45 -40.76
N VAL A 437 -6.15 18.20 -41.06
CA VAL A 437 -6.00 17.70 -42.43
C VAL A 437 -7.32 17.77 -43.21
N LEU A 438 -8.46 17.50 -42.55
CA LEU A 438 -9.78 17.56 -43.19
C LEU A 438 -10.21 18.98 -43.56
N VAL A 439 -9.98 19.95 -42.67
CA VAL A 439 -10.37 21.35 -42.94
C VAL A 439 -9.44 22.05 -43.94
N LEU A 440 -8.19 21.61 -44.05
CA LEU A 440 -7.19 22.30 -44.87
C LEU A 440 -7.42 22.04 -46.37
N ASN A 441 -7.75 23.09 -47.10
CA ASN A 441 -7.96 23.07 -48.55
C ASN A 441 -7.13 24.17 -49.23
N GLY A 442 -6.25 23.78 -50.17
CA GLY A 442 -5.33 24.72 -50.82
C GLY A 442 -4.30 25.28 -49.84
N GLU A 443 -4.06 26.59 -49.88
CA GLU A 443 -3.15 27.29 -48.96
C GLU A 443 -3.93 28.16 -47.97
N MET A 444 -3.88 27.81 -46.69
CA MET A 444 -4.66 28.47 -45.64
C MET A 444 -3.77 29.06 -44.56
N SER A 445 -4.14 30.23 -44.05
CA SER A 445 -3.48 30.86 -42.90
C SER A 445 -3.98 30.27 -41.58
N ARG A 446 -3.20 30.41 -40.50
CA ARG A 446 -3.60 29.95 -39.16
C ARG A 446 -4.98 30.49 -38.73
N PRO A 447 -5.31 31.79 -38.91
CA PRO A 447 -6.64 32.29 -38.53
C PRO A 447 -7.78 31.64 -39.30
N GLN A 448 -7.58 31.31 -40.58
CA GLN A 448 -8.59 30.63 -41.38
C GLN A 448 -8.83 29.19 -40.90
N LEU A 449 -7.76 28.48 -40.54
CA LEU A 449 -7.86 27.10 -40.03
C LEU A 449 -8.51 27.05 -38.65
N MET A 450 -8.13 27.97 -37.75
CA MET A 450 -8.76 28.10 -36.44
C MET A 450 -10.24 28.45 -36.53
N ALA A 451 -10.62 29.36 -37.45
CA ALA A 451 -12.02 29.73 -37.63
C ALA A 451 -12.90 28.57 -38.08
N ILE A 452 -12.41 27.69 -38.97
CA ILE A 452 -13.17 26.53 -39.46
C ILE A 452 -13.29 25.44 -38.38
N LEU A 453 -12.26 25.28 -37.55
CA LEU A 453 -12.27 24.37 -36.43
C LEU A 453 -12.94 24.97 -35.18
N GLU A 454 -13.46 26.20 -35.26
CA GLU A 454 -14.07 26.97 -34.15
C GLU A 454 -13.14 27.22 -32.95
N LEU A 455 -11.82 27.08 -33.13
CA LEU A 455 -10.82 27.20 -32.08
C LEU A 455 -10.55 28.67 -31.70
N LYS A 456 -10.72 29.00 -30.41
CA LYS A 456 -10.51 30.35 -29.88
C LYS A 456 -9.05 30.64 -29.49
N SER A 457 -8.35 29.69 -28.86
CA SER A 457 -6.95 29.92 -28.43
C SER A 457 -5.91 29.44 -29.43
N ARG A 458 -5.05 30.38 -29.83
CA ARG A 458 -3.95 30.19 -30.77
C ARG A 458 -2.81 29.32 -30.23
N PRO A 459 -2.38 29.45 -28.96
CA PRO A 459 -1.33 28.58 -28.41
C PRO A 459 -1.68 27.09 -28.51
N HIS A 460 -2.90 26.72 -28.13
CA HIS A 460 -3.38 25.35 -28.21
C HIS A 460 -3.43 24.85 -29.67
N PHE A 461 -3.98 25.64 -30.60
CA PHE A 461 -3.95 25.27 -32.02
C PHE A 461 -2.53 25.01 -32.54
N VAL A 462 -1.55 25.82 -32.14
CA VAL A 462 -0.16 25.64 -32.57
C VAL A 462 0.43 24.36 -31.99
N ILE A 463 0.31 24.14 -30.68
CA ILE A 463 0.94 23.02 -29.96
C ILE A 463 0.33 21.67 -30.35
N TYR A 464 -1.00 21.59 -30.46
CA TYR A 464 -1.69 20.31 -30.55
C TYR A 464 -2.16 19.96 -31.96
N TYR A 465 -2.36 20.95 -32.84
CA TYR A 465 -2.79 20.70 -34.23
C TYR A 465 -1.65 20.93 -35.22
N LEU A 466 -1.04 22.11 -35.17
CA LEU A 466 -0.17 22.58 -36.26
C LEU A 466 1.23 21.98 -36.21
N GLU A 467 1.91 22.05 -35.06
CA GLU A 467 3.28 21.53 -34.90
C GLU A 467 3.35 20.00 -35.07
N PRO A 468 2.43 19.21 -34.49
CA PRO A 468 2.42 17.77 -34.71
C PRO A 468 2.18 17.42 -36.18
N ALA A 469 1.25 18.10 -36.86
CA ALA A 469 0.98 17.85 -38.29
C ALA A 469 2.17 18.21 -39.20
N LEU A 470 2.97 19.23 -38.85
CA LEU A 470 4.23 19.55 -39.53
C LEU A 470 5.29 18.47 -39.25
N LYS A 471 5.42 18.04 -38.00
CA LYS A 471 6.38 17.00 -37.57
C LYS A 471 6.10 15.65 -38.22
N GLU A 472 4.83 15.32 -38.40
CA GLU A 472 4.37 14.10 -39.06
C GLU A 472 4.39 14.20 -40.59
N ASP A 473 4.82 15.33 -41.14
CA ASP A 473 4.87 15.59 -42.59
C ASP A 473 3.49 15.48 -43.26
N LEU A 474 2.42 15.84 -42.54
CA LEU A 474 1.05 15.88 -43.08
C LEU A 474 0.75 17.21 -43.77
N ILE A 475 1.34 18.30 -43.27
CA ILE A 475 1.25 19.64 -43.84
C ILE A 475 2.64 20.24 -43.98
N GLU A 476 2.77 21.24 -44.85
CA GLU A 476 4.00 22.00 -45.04
C GLU A 476 3.74 23.51 -45.03
N MET A 477 4.81 24.25 -44.76
CA MET A 477 4.82 25.71 -44.72
C MET A 477 5.12 26.30 -46.10
N THR A 478 4.37 27.33 -46.50
CA THR A 478 4.64 28.03 -47.77
C THR A 478 5.88 28.94 -47.73
N LEU A 479 6.29 29.42 -46.54
CA LEU A 479 7.51 30.20 -46.31
C LEU A 479 8.37 29.58 -45.18
N PRO A 480 9.10 28.47 -45.44
CA PRO A 480 9.81 27.72 -44.41
C PRO A 480 10.85 28.55 -43.63
N ASP A 481 11.56 29.45 -44.32
CA ASP A 481 12.61 30.29 -43.71
C ASP A 481 12.07 31.47 -42.89
N LYS A 482 10.74 31.70 -42.88
CA LYS A 482 10.09 32.83 -42.21
C LYS A 482 8.81 32.40 -41.49
N SER A 483 8.96 31.49 -40.54
CA SER A 483 7.86 30.85 -39.81
C SER A 483 6.92 31.77 -39.01
N THR A 484 7.37 32.97 -38.71
CA THR A 484 6.61 34.01 -38.00
C THR A 484 6.00 35.06 -38.93
N SER A 485 6.17 34.91 -40.26
CA SER A 485 5.63 35.83 -41.25
C SER A 485 4.11 35.94 -41.15
N LYS A 486 3.59 37.17 -41.19
CA LYS A 486 2.14 37.44 -41.28
C LYS A 486 1.50 36.85 -42.54
N ASN A 487 2.30 36.56 -43.57
CA ASN A 487 1.85 35.96 -44.83
C ASN A 487 2.03 34.42 -44.84
N GLN A 488 2.42 33.81 -43.72
CA GLN A 488 2.61 32.37 -43.62
C GLN A 488 1.29 31.62 -43.85
N LYS A 489 1.32 30.63 -44.73
CA LYS A 489 0.22 29.70 -44.99
C LYS A 489 0.68 28.25 -44.89
N TYR A 490 -0.28 27.34 -44.82
CA TYR A 490 -0.09 25.90 -44.69
C TYR A 490 -0.86 25.19 -45.80
N ARG A 491 -0.25 24.15 -46.37
CA ARG A 491 -0.87 23.28 -47.37
C ARG A 491 -0.55 21.81 -47.08
N LEU A 492 -1.38 20.90 -47.58
CA LEU A 492 -1.18 19.46 -47.39
C LEU A 492 0.01 18.98 -48.22
N THR A 493 0.81 18.09 -47.63
CA THR A 493 1.81 17.30 -48.35
C THR A 493 1.13 16.16 -49.11
N GLN A 494 1.89 15.39 -49.90
CA GLN A 494 1.37 14.17 -50.54
C GLN A 494 0.86 13.15 -49.51
N LYS A 495 1.51 13.07 -48.34
CA LYS A 495 1.10 12.21 -47.23
C LYS A 495 -0.22 12.69 -46.62
N GLY A 496 -0.36 14.00 -46.38
CA GLY A 496 -1.60 14.61 -45.90
C GLY A 496 -2.76 14.45 -46.88
N LEU A 497 -2.53 14.57 -48.19
CA LEU A 497 -3.56 14.35 -49.21
C LEU A 497 -4.07 12.91 -49.26
N LYS A 498 -3.17 11.93 -49.10
CA LYS A 498 -3.55 10.51 -49.02
C LYS A 498 -4.39 10.22 -47.78
N LEU A 499 -3.98 10.77 -46.64
CA LEU A 499 -4.71 10.67 -45.38
C LEU A 499 -6.11 11.30 -45.49
N LYS A 500 -6.19 12.51 -46.06
CA LYS A 500 -7.47 13.20 -46.27
C LYS A 500 -8.45 12.37 -47.09
N LYS A 501 -7.98 11.73 -48.17
CA LYS A 501 -8.81 10.83 -48.98
C LYS A 501 -9.33 9.63 -48.17
N ASN A 502 -8.48 9.03 -47.34
CA ASN A 502 -8.85 7.88 -46.50
C ASN A 502 -9.88 8.25 -45.43
N LEU A 503 -9.78 9.45 -44.84
CA LEU A 503 -10.72 9.95 -43.84
C LEU A 503 -12.09 10.24 -44.46
N ILE A 504 -12.13 10.89 -45.63
CA ILE A 504 -13.37 11.18 -46.36
C ILE A 504 -14.06 9.90 -46.85
N SER A 505 -13.29 8.85 -47.23
CA SER A 505 -13.86 7.56 -47.65
C SER A 505 -14.39 6.69 -46.51
N LYS A 506 -14.08 7.02 -45.25
CA LYS A 506 -14.60 6.30 -44.07
C LYS A 506 -15.87 6.94 -43.49
N ASN A 507 -16.14 8.21 -43.83
CA ASN A 507 -17.27 9.00 -43.34
C ASN A 507 -18.39 9.19 -44.40
N ASN A 508 -18.24 8.60 -45.59
CA ASN A 508 -19.30 8.42 -46.61
C ASN A 508 -19.57 6.92 -46.75
#